data_AF-A0A922CLJ5-F1
#
_entry.id   AF-A0A922CLJ5-F1
#
_cell.length_a   1.000
_cell.length_b   1.000
_cell.length_c   1.000
_cell.angle_alpha   90.00
_cell.angle_beta   90.00
_cell.angle_gamma   90.00
#
_symmetry.space_group_name_H-M   'P 1'
#
loop_
_entity.id
_entity.type
_entity.pdbx_description
1 polymer ?
#
loop_
_entity_poly.entity_id
_entity_poly.type
_entity_poly.pdbx_seq_one_letter_code
_entity_poly.pdbx_strand_id
1 'polypeptide(L)'
;MTLAARIYPQNACVEVGVPLNGWSTGVACCPNCRHELRVSLTSAADKCHVTPTPHTPPPFTIQPSYLPHSPLYATPSSPLIPTPYNEELKRLADTLSALRLSGWYYGNLDWQGARTLLKDASIGAFVVRDSGDRNFIFSLSVQTERGPTSVRLHYEQGFFRLDCDRPLARYMPRFRCVVELVQHYARAASAGGARGGAGAGTVWVDREGCPHSPVLLKQPLRKAPPSLLQAARLAVHKALDSNPLTPKLWCAPKHRLLPLPSTLIDYLGEYPYSI
;
A
#
# COMPACT_ATOMS: atom_id res chain seq x y z
N MET A 1 -2.82 -37.95 44.24
CA MET A 1 -3.72 -37.29 45.21
C MET A 1 -3.45 -35.78 45.04
N THR A 2 -4.36 -34.90 44.65
CA THR A 2 -5.84 -34.98 44.43
C THR A 2 -6.17 -33.89 43.38
N LEU A 3 -6.83 -34.20 42.25
CA LEU A 3 -8.26 -33.89 41.95
C LEU A 3 -8.77 -32.50 42.43
N ALA A 4 -9.59 -31.73 41.68
CA ALA A 4 -10.49 -32.12 40.59
C ALA A 4 -10.89 -30.99 39.59
N ALA A 5 -11.44 -31.43 38.44
CA ALA A 5 -12.51 -30.85 37.59
C ALA A 5 -12.33 -29.42 36.98
N ARG A 6 -12.27 -29.25 35.65
CA ARG A 6 -13.33 -29.36 34.61
C ARG A 6 -14.55 -28.44 34.82
N ILE A 7 -14.81 -27.57 33.84
CA ILE A 7 -16.04 -27.48 33.03
C ILE A 7 -15.84 -26.44 31.90
N TYR A 8 -16.03 -26.86 30.64
CA TYR A 8 -16.60 -26.04 29.55
C TYR A 8 -18.10 -26.42 29.53
N PRO A 9 -19.06 -25.54 29.17
CA PRO A 9 -19.13 -25.10 27.78
C PRO A 9 -19.82 -23.74 27.49
N GLN A 10 -19.97 -23.49 26.17
CA GLN A 10 -21.07 -22.77 25.50
C GLN A 10 -21.09 -21.23 25.37
N ASN A 11 -21.53 -20.85 24.18
CA ASN A 11 -22.02 -19.53 23.80
C ASN A 11 -23.29 -19.18 24.59
N ALA A 12 -23.40 -17.94 25.07
CA ALA A 12 -24.70 -17.28 25.28
C ALA A 12 -24.51 -15.75 25.31
N CYS A 13 -25.36 -15.03 24.59
CA CYS A 13 -25.44 -13.57 24.65
C CYS A 13 -26.30 -13.14 25.84
N VAL A 14 -26.08 -11.93 26.36
CA VAL A 14 -27.10 -11.22 27.14
C VAL A 14 -27.77 -10.22 26.21
N GLU A 15 -28.96 -10.56 25.73
CA GLU A 15 -29.85 -9.56 25.15
C GLU A 15 -30.42 -8.68 26.27
N VAL A 16 -30.38 -7.36 26.07
CA VAL A 16 -31.24 -6.41 26.78
C VAL A 16 -31.89 -5.55 25.70
N GLY A 17 -33.12 -5.88 25.33
CA GLY A 17 -33.88 -5.17 24.30
C GLY A 17 -35.09 -4.46 24.88
N VAL A 18 -35.15 -3.13 24.76
CA VAL A 18 -36.37 -2.30 24.67
C VAL A 18 -36.03 -1.02 23.86
N PRO A 19 -37.00 -0.18 23.44
CA PRO A 19 -37.52 -0.17 22.09
C PRO A 19 -37.00 1.00 21.21
N LEU A 20 -37.46 1.02 19.96
CA LEU A 20 -37.26 2.10 18.98
C LEU A 20 -37.61 3.49 19.53
N ASN A 21 -36.82 4.52 19.17
CA ASN A 21 -37.27 5.83 18.65
C ASN A 21 -36.08 6.77 18.34
N GLY A 22 -36.16 7.51 17.22
CA GLY A 22 -35.36 8.73 16.97
C GLY A 22 -34.01 8.56 16.24
N TRP A 23 -33.79 9.34 15.18
CA TRP A 23 -32.54 9.37 14.41
C TRP A 23 -31.42 10.17 15.09
N SER A 24 -30.17 9.67 15.06
CA SER A 24 -28.99 10.41 14.52
C SER A 24 -27.67 9.64 14.58
N THR A 25 -26.82 9.82 13.55
CA THR A 25 -25.37 9.52 13.50
C THR A 25 -24.89 8.16 14.06
N GLY A 26 -25.10 7.08 13.31
CA GLY A 26 -24.47 5.79 13.57
C GLY A 26 -23.10 5.62 12.89
N VAL A 27 -22.01 5.66 13.66
CA VAL A 27 -20.72 5.10 13.24
C VAL A 27 -20.76 3.59 13.50
N ALA A 28 -20.92 2.79 12.45
CA ALA A 28 -20.95 1.33 12.57
C ALA A 28 -19.55 0.76 12.78
N CYS A 29 -19.24 0.30 14.00
CA CYS A 29 -18.06 -0.51 14.31
C CYS A 29 -18.43 -1.98 14.49
N CYS A 30 -17.63 -2.90 13.92
CA CYS A 30 -17.69 -4.32 14.27
C CYS A 30 -17.06 -4.54 15.66
N PRO A 31 -17.71 -5.27 16.59
CA PRO A 31 -17.31 -5.31 18.00
C PRO A 31 -16.07 -6.15 18.32
N ASN A 32 -15.54 -6.98 17.41
CA ASN A 32 -14.66 -8.09 17.82
C ASN A 32 -13.15 -8.03 17.44
N CYS A 33 -12.70 -7.11 16.55
CA CYS A 33 -11.36 -7.27 15.93
C CYS A 33 -10.47 -6.01 15.80
N ARG A 34 -10.88 -4.84 16.32
CA ARG A 34 -10.27 -3.51 16.02
C ARG A 34 -8.72 -3.51 15.98
N HIS A 35 -8.10 -3.60 14.79
CA HIS A 35 -6.64 -3.41 14.60
C HIS A 35 -6.31 -2.63 13.31
N GLU A 36 -5.45 -1.62 13.47
CA GLU A 36 -4.90 -0.68 12.49
C GLU A 36 -3.59 -0.17 13.11
N LEU A 37 -2.50 -0.03 12.37
CA LEU A 37 -1.22 0.42 12.91
C LEU A 37 -0.62 1.46 11.96
N ARG A 38 -0.07 2.53 12.55
CA ARG A 38 0.44 3.71 11.83
C ARG A 38 1.95 3.85 12.00
N VAL A 39 2.50 4.88 11.39
CA VAL A 39 3.91 5.26 11.48
C VAL A 39 3.98 6.73 11.87
N SER A 40 4.83 7.06 12.85
CA SER A 40 4.98 8.44 13.32
C SER A 40 6.46 8.85 13.42
N LEU A 41 6.69 10.16 13.28
CA LEU A 41 7.96 10.88 13.35
C LEU A 41 7.70 12.15 14.20
N THR A 42 8.55 12.46 15.16
CA THR A 42 8.48 13.71 15.94
C THR A 42 9.06 14.88 15.12
N SER A 43 8.63 16.14 15.19
CA SER A 43 8.16 16.91 16.36
C SER A 43 7.44 18.23 15.96
N ALA A 44 6.90 18.93 16.98
CA ALA A 44 6.57 20.36 17.08
C ALA A 44 5.26 20.92 16.44
N ALA A 45 4.73 21.93 17.13
CA ALA A 45 3.45 22.64 16.94
C ALA A 45 3.43 23.50 15.64
N ASP A 46 2.33 24.10 15.14
CA ASP A 46 1.23 24.74 15.89
C ASP A 46 -0.12 24.85 15.11
N LYS A 47 -1.12 25.49 15.75
CA LYS A 47 -2.54 25.72 15.34
C LYS A 47 -2.69 26.59 14.05
N CYS A 48 -3.86 26.81 13.41
CA CYS A 48 -5.26 26.87 13.87
C CYS A 48 -6.33 26.76 12.74
N HIS A 49 -7.63 26.82 13.14
CA HIS A 49 -8.92 26.91 12.40
C HIS A 49 -8.99 27.79 11.11
N VAL A 50 -9.98 27.74 10.19
CA VAL A 50 -11.46 28.02 10.33
C VAL A 50 -12.29 27.46 9.14
N THR A 51 -13.59 27.20 9.36
CA THR A 51 -14.73 27.00 8.40
C THR A 51 -15.96 27.82 8.94
N PRO A 52 -17.20 27.93 8.37
CA PRO A 52 -17.84 27.18 7.25
C PRO A 52 -18.95 27.88 6.35
N THR A 53 -19.26 27.33 5.15
CA THR A 53 -20.64 27.09 4.56
C THR A 53 -21.69 28.25 4.34
N PRO A 54 -22.98 28.00 3.98
CA PRO A 54 -23.52 27.44 2.70
C PRO A 54 -24.82 28.14 2.15
N HIS A 55 -25.24 27.88 0.88
CA HIS A 55 -26.64 28.08 0.42
C HIS A 55 -27.09 27.01 -0.62
N THR A 56 -28.42 26.78 -0.76
CA THR A 56 -29.04 25.57 -1.40
C THR A 56 -30.28 25.92 -2.30
N PRO A 57 -31.09 25.00 -2.91
CA PRO A 57 -31.85 25.18 -4.18
C PRO A 57 -33.38 25.40 -3.90
N PRO A 58 -34.43 25.08 -4.74
CA PRO A 58 -34.62 24.37 -6.04
C PRO A 58 -35.57 25.15 -7.03
N PRO A 59 -36.54 24.62 -7.84
CA PRO A 59 -36.83 23.25 -8.37
C PRO A 59 -37.22 23.11 -9.88
N PHE A 60 -37.32 21.83 -10.30
CA PHE A 60 -38.03 21.15 -11.44
C PHE A 60 -38.94 21.90 -12.45
N THR A 61 -38.98 21.39 -13.72
CA THR A 61 -40.21 20.95 -14.45
C THR A 61 -39.92 20.21 -15.79
N ILE A 62 -40.36 18.94 -15.86
CA ILE A 62 -41.01 18.14 -16.95
C ILE A 62 -40.55 18.24 -18.44
N GLN A 63 -40.46 17.05 -19.09
CA GLN A 63 -40.14 16.73 -20.50
C GLN A 63 -41.42 16.59 -21.38
N PRO A 64 -41.39 16.56 -22.74
CA PRO A 64 -41.11 15.30 -23.44
C PRO A 64 -40.50 15.34 -24.88
N SER A 65 -39.98 14.17 -25.30
CA SER A 65 -39.80 13.60 -26.66
C SER A 65 -39.89 14.46 -27.94
N TYR A 66 -38.94 14.26 -28.88
CA TYR A 66 -39.14 13.57 -30.18
C TYR A 66 -37.79 13.40 -30.93
N LEU A 67 -37.61 12.27 -31.64
CA LEU A 67 -36.49 12.00 -32.56
C LEU A 67 -37.02 11.89 -33.99
N PRO A 68 -36.29 12.41 -34.99
CA PRO A 68 -35.95 11.54 -36.13
C PRO A 68 -34.57 11.80 -36.79
N HIS A 69 -33.86 10.68 -37.04
CA HIS A 69 -32.98 10.39 -38.19
C HIS A 69 -31.68 11.19 -38.47
N SER A 70 -30.64 10.45 -38.86
CA SER A 70 -29.26 10.89 -39.12
C SER A 70 -29.03 11.43 -40.55
N PRO A 71 -27.85 12.02 -40.83
CA PRO A 71 -26.85 11.20 -41.51
C PRO A 71 -25.40 11.36 -40.98
N LEU A 72 -24.50 10.56 -41.56
CA LEU A 72 -23.12 10.35 -41.13
C LEU A 72 -22.22 11.56 -41.40
N TYR A 73 -21.55 12.06 -40.35
CA TYR A 73 -20.27 12.75 -40.46
C TYR A 73 -19.23 12.03 -39.60
N ALA A 74 -18.33 11.30 -40.25
CA ALA A 74 -17.16 10.73 -39.60
C ALA A 74 -16.16 11.87 -39.30
N THR A 75 -16.31 12.49 -38.14
CA THR A 75 -15.33 13.45 -37.64
C THR A 75 -14.02 12.71 -37.31
N PRO A 76 -12.85 13.19 -37.77
CA PRO A 76 -11.58 12.55 -37.43
C PRO A 76 -11.37 12.65 -35.93
N SER A 77 -11.21 11.50 -35.27
CA SER A 77 -11.08 11.41 -33.82
C SER A 77 -9.85 12.18 -33.35
N SER A 78 -10.07 13.35 -32.73
CA SER A 78 -8.99 14.11 -32.08
C SER A 78 -8.30 13.22 -31.05
N PRO A 79 -6.96 13.33 -30.89
CA PRO A 79 -6.23 12.50 -29.93
C PRO A 79 -6.80 12.72 -28.54
N LEU A 80 -7.35 11.67 -27.94
CA LEU A 80 -7.92 11.69 -26.60
C LEU A 80 -6.83 12.10 -25.60
N ILE A 81 -6.88 13.34 -25.13
CA ILE A 81 -6.05 13.80 -24.01
C ILE A 81 -6.36 12.89 -22.82
N PRO A 82 -5.37 12.17 -22.26
CA PRO A 82 -5.62 11.28 -21.13
C PRO A 82 -6.22 12.07 -19.98
N THR A 83 -7.44 11.72 -19.57
CA THR A 83 -8.05 12.31 -18.39
C THR A 83 -7.24 11.90 -17.15
N PRO A 84 -7.20 12.71 -16.07
CA PRO A 84 -6.47 12.35 -14.85
C PRO A 84 -6.85 10.96 -14.29
N TYR A 85 -8.13 10.60 -14.42
CA TYR A 85 -8.66 9.29 -14.07
C TYR A 85 -8.04 8.13 -14.86
N ASN A 86 -7.84 8.28 -16.18
CA ASN A 86 -7.23 7.25 -17.01
C ASN A 86 -5.76 7.01 -16.62
N GLU A 87 -5.02 8.07 -16.27
CA GLU A 87 -3.64 7.93 -15.77
C GLU A 87 -3.57 7.30 -14.37
N GLU A 88 -4.52 7.58 -13.48
CA GLU A 88 -4.62 6.89 -12.19
C GLU A 88 -4.98 5.40 -12.34
N LEU A 89 -5.94 5.05 -13.21
CA LEU A 89 -6.26 3.65 -13.49
C LEU A 89 -5.05 2.90 -14.07
N LYS A 90 -4.35 3.52 -15.02
CA LYS A 90 -3.12 2.97 -15.60
C LYS A 90 -2.03 2.78 -14.54
N ARG A 91 -1.82 3.76 -13.65
CA ARG A 91 -0.88 3.68 -12.52
C ARG A 91 -1.19 2.50 -11.60
N LEU A 92 -2.47 2.24 -11.31
CA LEU A 92 -2.91 1.09 -10.52
C LEU A 92 -2.69 -0.24 -11.25
N ALA A 93 -2.98 -0.30 -12.56
CA ALA A 93 -2.74 -1.48 -13.38
C ALA A 93 -1.23 -1.83 -13.49
N ASP A 94 -0.38 -0.83 -13.75
CA ASP A 94 1.08 -0.96 -13.78
C ASP A 94 1.60 -1.47 -12.42
N THR A 95 1.11 -0.90 -11.32
CA THR A 95 1.47 -1.30 -9.96
C THR A 95 1.07 -2.75 -9.66
N LEU A 96 -0.14 -3.16 -10.05
CA LEU A 96 -0.63 -4.52 -9.86
C LEU A 96 0.16 -5.53 -10.72
N SER A 97 0.54 -5.15 -11.95
CA SER A 97 1.41 -5.93 -12.82
C SER A 97 2.79 -6.17 -12.17
N ALA A 98 3.43 -5.10 -11.70
CA ALA A 98 4.70 -5.18 -10.99
C ALA A 98 4.58 -6.04 -9.71
N LEU A 99 3.54 -5.83 -8.89
CA LEU A 99 3.28 -6.66 -7.70
C LEU A 99 3.14 -8.15 -8.06
N ARG A 100 2.45 -8.51 -9.14
CA ARG A 100 2.36 -9.90 -9.61
C ARG A 100 3.72 -10.46 -10.03
N LEU A 101 4.52 -9.71 -10.79
CA LEU A 101 5.87 -10.12 -11.21
C LEU A 101 6.86 -10.28 -10.05
N SER A 102 6.64 -9.60 -8.93
CA SER A 102 7.52 -9.65 -7.75
C SER A 102 7.63 -11.03 -7.07
N GLY A 103 6.58 -11.86 -7.18
CA GLY A 103 6.44 -13.15 -6.51
C GLY A 103 6.13 -13.08 -5.00
N TRP A 104 6.08 -11.89 -4.39
CA TRP A 104 5.78 -11.66 -2.97
C TRP A 104 4.48 -10.89 -2.70
N TYR A 105 3.64 -10.75 -3.73
CA TYR A 105 2.27 -10.28 -3.61
C TYR A 105 1.28 -11.45 -3.40
N TYR A 106 0.48 -11.35 -2.34
CA TYR A 106 -0.41 -12.41 -1.90
C TYR A 106 -1.86 -12.24 -2.34
N GLY A 107 -2.24 -11.11 -2.93
CA GLY A 107 -3.63 -10.85 -3.32
C GLY A 107 -4.54 -10.78 -2.09
N ASN A 108 -5.69 -11.42 -2.17
CA ASN A 108 -6.76 -11.44 -1.17
C ASN A 108 -6.44 -12.17 0.15
N LEU A 109 -5.15 -12.32 0.51
CA LEU A 109 -4.74 -12.78 1.82
C LEU A 109 -5.23 -11.80 2.89
N ASP A 110 -5.96 -12.30 3.87
CA ASP A 110 -6.46 -11.53 5.00
C ASP A 110 -5.35 -11.24 6.01
N TRP A 111 -5.67 -10.46 7.05
CA TRP A 111 -4.67 -10.10 8.05
C TRP A 111 -4.32 -11.27 8.98
N GLN A 112 -5.27 -12.17 9.27
CA GLN A 112 -5.03 -13.38 10.06
C GLN A 112 -4.11 -14.36 9.32
N GLY A 113 -4.33 -14.59 8.03
CA GLY A 113 -3.49 -15.41 7.17
C GLY A 113 -2.09 -14.82 7.02
N ALA A 114 -1.97 -13.50 6.81
CA ALA A 114 -0.67 -12.82 6.79
C ALA A 114 0.08 -12.92 8.12
N ARG A 115 -0.62 -12.77 9.26
CA ARG A 115 -0.04 -13.00 10.60
C ARG A 115 0.44 -14.44 10.74
N THR A 116 -0.36 -15.41 10.32
CA THR A 116 -0.03 -16.85 10.43
C THR A 116 1.16 -17.24 9.54
N LEU A 117 1.23 -16.66 8.34
CA LEU A 117 2.32 -16.86 7.37
C LEU A 117 3.66 -16.29 7.85
N LEU A 118 3.63 -15.14 8.53
CA LEU A 118 4.84 -14.43 8.96
C LEU A 118 5.34 -14.81 10.36
N LYS A 119 4.51 -15.45 11.20
CA LYS A 119 4.81 -15.70 12.63
C LYS A 119 6.16 -16.41 12.86
N ASP A 120 6.50 -17.37 11.99
CA ASP A 120 7.71 -18.20 12.06
C ASP A 120 8.81 -17.72 11.08
N ALA A 121 8.58 -16.61 10.37
CA ALA A 121 9.54 -16.03 9.44
C ALA A 121 10.64 -15.24 10.17
N SER A 122 11.75 -14.97 9.47
CA SER A 122 12.83 -14.12 10.00
C SER A 122 12.35 -12.67 10.20
N ILE A 123 12.87 -11.98 11.23
CA ILE A 123 12.58 -10.56 11.46
C ILE A 123 12.95 -9.72 10.22
N GLY A 124 12.00 -8.89 9.77
CA GLY A 124 12.07 -8.12 8.53
C GLY A 124 11.65 -8.89 7.28
N ALA A 125 11.15 -10.13 7.41
CA ALA A 125 10.42 -10.79 6.34
C ALA A 125 9.07 -10.10 6.11
N PHE A 126 8.67 -9.88 4.86
CA PHE A 126 7.44 -9.15 4.54
C PHE A 126 6.69 -9.73 3.33
N VAL A 127 5.40 -9.38 3.24
CA VAL A 127 4.52 -9.64 2.09
C VAL A 127 3.64 -8.42 1.82
N VAL A 128 3.24 -8.21 0.57
CA VAL A 128 2.15 -7.27 0.22
C VAL A 128 0.90 -8.06 -0.11
N ARG A 129 -0.25 -7.56 0.30
CA ARG A 129 -1.57 -8.17 0.11
C ARG A 129 -2.61 -7.07 -0.11
N ASP A 130 -3.81 -7.47 -0.48
CA ASP A 130 -4.93 -6.55 -0.60
C ASP A 130 -5.38 -6.10 0.81
N SER A 131 -5.90 -4.88 0.89
CA SER A 131 -6.49 -4.39 2.14
C SER A 131 -7.87 -5.03 2.36
N GLY A 132 -8.15 -5.43 3.61
CA GLY A 132 -9.51 -5.78 4.04
C GLY A 132 -10.38 -4.55 4.36
N ASP A 133 -9.78 -3.36 4.39
CA ASP A 133 -10.48 -2.09 4.56
C ASP A 133 -10.71 -1.42 3.20
N ARG A 134 -11.97 -1.02 2.94
CA ARG A 134 -12.46 -0.44 1.68
C ARG A 134 -11.83 0.91 1.32
N ASN A 135 -11.22 1.62 2.26
CA ASN A 135 -10.56 2.91 2.02
C ASN A 135 -9.12 2.76 1.48
N PHE A 136 -8.61 1.54 1.37
CA PHE A 136 -7.23 1.26 0.99
C PHE A 136 -7.19 0.13 -0.03
N ILE A 137 -6.22 0.16 -0.95
CA ILE A 137 -6.07 -0.88 -1.98
C ILE A 137 -5.19 -2.02 -1.47
N PHE A 138 -4.06 -1.67 -0.86
CA PHE A 138 -3.03 -2.62 -0.45
C PHE A 138 -2.64 -2.47 1.02
N SER A 139 -2.07 -3.54 1.58
CA SER A 139 -1.45 -3.57 2.90
C SER A 139 -0.09 -4.28 2.82
N LEU A 140 0.89 -3.74 3.54
CA LEU A 140 2.21 -4.34 3.76
C LEU A 140 2.18 -5.04 5.12
N SER A 141 2.47 -6.34 5.14
CA SER A 141 2.60 -7.12 6.38
C SER A 141 4.05 -7.51 6.57
N VAL A 142 4.58 -7.36 7.79
CA VAL A 142 5.99 -7.59 8.10
C VAL A 142 6.15 -8.27 9.46
N GLN A 143 7.11 -9.20 9.55
CA GLN A 143 7.54 -9.80 10.80
C GLN A 143 8.47 -8.84 11.56
N THR A 144 8.10 -8.47 12.78
CA THR A 144 8.93 -7.66 13.69
C THR A 144 9.39 -8.49 14.89
N GLU A 145 10.25 -7.93 15.73
CA GLU A 145 10.69 -8.54 17.00
C GLU A 145 9.51 -8.83 17.96
N ARG A 146 8.43 -8.04 17.88
CA ARG A 146 7.19 -8.22 18.64
C ARG A 146 6.14 -9.05 17.89
N GLY A 147 6.53 -9.69 16.79
CA GLY A 147 5.68 -10.52 15.93
C GLY A 147 5.16 -9.84 14.66
N PRO A 148 4.23 -10.46 13.92
CA PRO A 148 3.72 -9.94 12.66
C PRO A 148 2.83 -8.71 12.84
N THR A 149 3.09 -7.67 12.05
CA THR A 149 2.29 -6.45 11.97
C THR A 149 1.79 -6.20 10.55
N SER A 150 0.83 -5.29 10.39
CA SER A 150 0.29 -4.83 9.10
C SER A 150 0.11 -3.32 9.10
N VAL A 151 0.62 -2.65 8.07
CA VAL A 151 0.34 -1.25 7.76
C VAL A 151 -0.42 -1.17 6.43
N ARG A 152 -1.32 -0.19 6.29
CA ARG A 152 -2.04 0.04 5.03
C ARG A 152 -1.28 1.03 4.14
N LEU A 153 -1.53 0.96 2.83
CA LEU A 153 -0.94 1.86 1.85
C LEU A 153 -2.01 2.83 1.34
N HIS A 154 -1.87 4.12 1.66
CA HIS A 154 -2.72 5.17 1.07
C HIS A 154 -2.34 5.34 -0.40
N TYR A 155 -3.34 5.66 -1.23
CA TYR A 155 -3.14 6.06 -2.62
C TYR A 155 -3.89 7.37 -2.88
N GLU A 156 -3.16 8.44 -3.20
CA GLU A 156 -3.72 9.77 -3.45
C GLU A 156 -2.95 10.47 -4.57
N GLN A 157 -3.67 11.08 -5.52
CA GLN A 157 -3.13 11.87 -6.64
C GLN A 157 -2.09 11.09 -7.47
N GLY A 158 -2.30 9.79 -7.68
CA GLY A 158 -1.36 8.92 -8.39
C GLY A 158 -0.15 8.42 -7.59
N PHE A 159 -0.09 8.61 -6.26
CA PHE A 159 1.05 8.18 -5.42
C PHE A 159 0.66 7.35 -4.19
N PHE A 160 1.48 6.37 -3.88
CA PHE A 160 1.43 5.53 -2.68
C PHE A 160 2.29 6.08 -1.53
N ARG A 161 1.84 5.90 -0.29
CA ARG A 161 2.61 6.10 0.97
C ARG A 161 2.20 5.08 2.04
N LEU A 162 3.01 4.91 3.08
CA LEU A 162 2.59 4.18 4.30
C LEU A 162 1.52 4.98 5.06
N ASP A 163 0.63 4.29 5.78
CA ASP A 163 -0.28 4.91 6.76
C ASP A 163 0.50 5.52 7.94
N CYS A 164 0.07 6.72 8.32
CA CYS A 164 0.75 7.63 9.22
C CYS A 164 -0.25 8.66 9.77
N ASP A 165 0.13 9.37 10.82
CA ASP A 165 -0.71 10.43 11.35
C ASP A 165 -0.82 11.61 10.38
N ARG A 166 -2.03 12.22 10.29
CA ARG A 166 -2.34 13.31 9.35
C ARG A 166 -1.30 14.45 9.32
N PRO A 167 -0.73 14.93 10.44
CA PRO A 167 0.29 15.99 10.42
C PRO A 167 1.58 15.61 9.68
N LEU A 168 1.86 14.30 9.58
CA LEU A 168 3.09 13.72 9.04
C LEU A 168 2.95 13.31 7.57
N ALA A 169 1.72 13.14 7.07
CA ALA A 169 1.45 12.72 5.68
C ALA A 169 2.13 13.60 4.61
N ARG A 170 2.41 14.88 4.93
CA ARG A 170 3.16 15.83 4.07
C ARG A 170 4.67 15.61 4.03
N TYR A 171 5.25 14.95 5.03
CA TYR A 171 6.68 14.64 5.13
C TYR A 171 7.01 13.20 4.70
N MET A 172 6.00 12.32 4.66
CA MET A 172 6.18 10.93 4.23
C MET A 172 6.55 10.86 2.74
N PRO A 173 7.53 10.03 2.35
CA PRO A 173 7.89 9.85 0.96
C PRO A 173 6.74 9.22 0.18
N ARG A 174 6.51 9.73 -1.04
CA ARG A 174 5.43 9.33 -1.96
C ARG A 174 6.03 8.66 -3.19
N PHE A 175 5.45 7.53 -3.60
CA PHE A 175 5.98 6.65 -4.64
C PHE A 175 4.95 6.40 -5.73
N ARG A 176 5.37 6.16 -6.98
CA ARG A 176 4.42 5.86 -8.07
C ARG A 176 4.02 4.38 -8.10
N CYS A 177 4.79 3.51 -7.45
CA CYS A 177 4.50 2.08 -7.37
C CYS A 177 4.70 1.55 -5.94
N VAL A 178 3.92 0.56 -5.52
CA VAL A 178 4.12 -0.12 -4.23
C VAL A 178 5.46 -0.84 -4.15
N VAL A 179 5.96 -1.38 -5.27
CA VAL A 179 7.29 -2.02 -5.33
C VAL A 179 8.41 -1.01 -5.10
N GLU A 180 8.27 0.20 -5.65
CA GLU A 180 9.18 1.32 -5.43
C GLU A 180 9.21 1.75 -3.95
N LEU A 181 8.03 1.85 -3.32
CA LEU A 181 7.87 2.12 -1.89
C LEU A 181 8.60 1.07 -1.04
N VAL A 182 8.32 -0.22 -1.28
CA VAL A 182 8.94 -1.33 -0.54
C VAL A 182 10.46 -1.33 -0.71
N GLN A 183 10.95 -1.11 -1.93
CA GLN A 183 12.37 -1.03 -2.24
C GLN A 183 13.06 0.13 -1.53
N HIS A 184 12.42 1.29 -1.41
CA HIS A 184 12.94 2.43 -0.66
C HIS A 184 13.16 2.09 0.82
N TYR A 185 12.13 1.56 1.50
CA TYR A 185 12.24 1.20 2.92
C TYR A 185 13.21 0.02 3.16
N ALA A 186 13.31 -0.93 2.22
CA ALA A 186 14.30 -2.02 2.31
C ALA A 186 15.76 -1.53 2.16
N ARG A 187 16.00 -0.53 1.30
CA ARG A 187 17.31 0.13 1.20
C ARG A 187 17.63 0.96 2.45
N ALA A 188 16.65 1.71 2.98
CA ALA A 188 16.83 2.48 4.21
C ALA A 188 17.17 1.58 5.42
N ALA A 189 16.48 0.45 5.55
CA ALA A 189 16.77 -0.59 6.55
C ALA A 189 18.19 -1.18 6.38
N SER A 190 18.64 -1.39 5.14
CA SER A 190 19.99 -1.92 4.86
C SER A 190 21.10 -0.90 5.14
N ALA A 191 20.87 0.38 4.82
CA ALA A 191 21.85 1.45 5.05
C ALA A 191 22.00 1.82 6.53
N GLY A 192 20.91 1.75 7.31
CA GLY A 192 20.92 2.01 8.76
C GLY A 192 21.68 0.97 9.61
N GLY A 193 22.12 -0.14 9.02
CA GLY A 193 22.96 -1.13 9.71
C GLY A 193 24.46 -0.77 9.74
N ALA A 194 24.94 0.09 8.84
CA ALA A 194 26.36 0.42 8.69
C ALA A 194 26.79 1.72 9.40
N ARG A 195 25.83 2.51 9.86
CA ARG A 195 26.01 3.71 10.68
C ARG A 195 25.02 3.60 11.83
N GLY A 196 25.50 3.56 13.07
CA GLY A 196 24.71 3.32 14.28
C GLY A 196 23.72 4.43 14.64
N GLY A 197 22.74 4.69 13.76
CA GLY A 197 21.68 5.67 13.89
C GLY A 197 20.47 5.20 13.10
N ALA A 198 19.31 5.17 13.77
CA ALA A 198 18.07 4.53 13.30
C ALA A 198 17.77 4.75 11.81
N GLY A 199 17.58 3.65 11.06
CA GLY A 199 17.29 3.66 9.63
C GLY A 199 16.12 4.60 9.27
N ALA A 200 16.46 5.76 8.69
CA ALA A 200 15.53 6.83 8.31
C ALA A 200 14.50 7.23 9.40
N GLY A 201 14.82 7.05 10.69
CA GLY A 201 13.96 7.43 11.83
C GLY A 201 12.55 6.83 11.87
N THR A 202 12.20 5.93 10.93
CA THR A 202 10.81 5.54 10.69
C THR A 202 10.44 4.36 11.58
N VAL A 203 9.43 4.54 12.43
CA VAL A 203 9.05 3.59 13.48
C VAL A 203 7.58 3.19 13.32
N TRP A 204 7.28 1.89 13.39
CA TRP A 204 5.91 1.40 13.56
C TRP A 204 5.36 1.93 14.87
N VAL A 205 4.12 2.41 14.86
CA VAL A 205 3.43 2.98 16.01
C VAL A 205 2.12 2.22 16.21
N ASP A 206 1.80 1.95 17.47
CA ASP A 206 0.55 1.30 17.84
C ASP A 206 -0.64 2.27 17.80
N ARG A 207 -1.77 1.87 18.37
CA ARG A 207 -3.06 2.58 18.24
C ARG A 207 -3.19 3.68 19.27
N GLU A 208 -2.44 3.52 20.34
CA GLU A 208 -2.25 4.39 21.47
C GLU A 208 -1.19 5.46 21.17
N GLY A 209 -0.54 5.41 20.00
CA GLY A 209 0.49 6.35 19.58
C GLY A 209 1.89 6.01 20.11
N CYS A 210 2.07 4.83 20.71
CA CYS A 210 3.32 4.41 21.31
C CYS A 210 4.27 3.74 20.28
N PRO A 211 5.58 4.02 20.33
CA PRO A 211 6.57 3.38 19.47
C PRO A 211 6.58 1.85 19.63
N HIS A 212 6.36 1.13 18.54
CA HIS A 212 6.31 -0.32 18.52
C HIS A 212 7.68 -0.95 18.22
N SER A 213 8.25 -0.63 17.04
CA SER A 213 9.56 -1.12 16.55
C SER A 213 9.94 -0.41 15.23
N PRO A 214 11.22 -0.31 14.83
CA PRO A 214 11.61 0.31 13.54
C PRO A 214 10.98 -0.33 12.30
N VAL A 215 10.80 0.44 11.23
CA VAL A 215 10.37 -0.06 9.90
C VAL A 215 11.54 -0.79 9.25
N LEU A 216 11.60 -2.10 9.47
CA LEU A 216 12.66 -2.98 8.98
C LEU A 216 12.14 -3.91 7.89
N LEU A 217 12.44 -3.63 6.62
CA LEU A 217 12.19 -4.54 5.49
C LEU A 217 13.53 -5.15 5.04
N LYS A 218 13.66 -6.47 5.16
CA LYS A 218 14.88 -7.22 4.79
C LYS A 218 14.64 -8.20 3.64
N GLN A 219 13.56 -8.97 3.72
CA GLN A 219 13.35 -10.14 2.86
C GLN A 219 11.90 -10.20 2.37
N PRO A 220 11.63 -10.16 1.06
CA PRO A 220 10.32 -10.55 0.54
C PRO A 220 10.10 -12.06 0.70
N LEU A 221 9.03 -12.45 1.38
CA LEU A 221 8.62 -13.85 1.49
C LEU A 221 7.85 -14.26 0.23
N ARG A 222 8.55 -14.79 -0.78
CA ARG A 222 7.93 -15.18 -2.07
C ARG A 222 7.15 -16.49 -1.95
N LYS A 223 6.07 -16.61 -2.74
CA LYS A 223 5.24 -17.82 -2.84
C LYS A 223 5.98 -19.03 -3.41
N ALA A 224 6.99 -18.77 -4.25
CA ALA A 224 7.85 -19.74 -4.89
C ALA A 224 9.24 -19.10 -5.13
N PRO A 225 10.32 -19.88 -5.30
CA PRO A 225 11.60 -19.34 -5.75
C PRO A 225 11.44 -18.66 -7.13
N PRO A 226 12.15 -17.55 -7.40
CA PRO A 226 12.13 -16.92 -8.72
C PRO A 226 12.74 -17.83 -9.77
N SER A 227 12.24 -17.76 -11.01
CA SER A 227 12.91 -18.40 -12.15
C SER A 227 14.31 -17.81 -12.36
N LEU A 228 15.21 -18.55 -13.03
CA LEU A 228 16.56 -18.04 -13.34
C LEU A 228 16.52 -16.69 -14.08
N LEU A 229 15.56 -16.52 -14.99
CA LEU A 229 15.37 -15.27 -15.73
C LEU A 229 14.96 -14.10 -14.81
N GLN A 230 14.04 -14.33 -13.87
CA GLN A 230 13.65 -13.32 -12.88
C GLN A 230 14.78 -13.05 -11.88
N ALA A 231 15.53 -14.07 -11.46
CA ALA A 231 16.70 -13.90 -10.60
C ALA A 231 17.80 -13.07 -11.29
N ALA A 232 18.04 -13.30 -12.57
CA ALA A 232 18.94 -12.49 -13.39
C ALA A 232 18.45 -11.03 -13.53
N ARG A 233 17.16 -10.81 -13.77
CA ARG A 233 16.53 -9.47 -13.79
C ARG A 233 16.82 -8.69 -12.49
N LEU A 234 16.57 -9.32 -11.34
CA LEU A 234 16.82 -8.73 -10.02
C LEU A 234 18.31 -8.45 -9.79
N ALA A 235 19.20 -9.37 -10.19
CA ALA A 235 20.65 -9.22 -10.06
C ALA A 235 21.19 -8.05 -10.91
N VAL A 236 20.70 -7.90 -12.15
CA VAL A 236 21.05 -6.78 -13.04
C VAL A 236 20.62 -5.45 -12.42
N HIS A 237 19.37 -5.31 -11.99
CA HIS A 237 18.92 -4.06 -11.35
C HIS A 237 19.67 -3.78 -10.05
N LYS A 238 19.97 -4.79 -9.23
CA LYS A 238 20.79 -4.64 -8.02
C LYS A 238 22.20 -4.14 -8.33
N ALA A 239 22.81 -4.61 -9.41
CA ALA A 239 24.12 -4.11 -9.87
C ALA A 239 24.02 -2.66 -10.40
N LEU A 240 22.99 -2.35 -11.19
CA LEU A 240 22.73 -0.99 -11.70
C LEU A 240 22.44 0.02 -10.57
N ASP A 241 21.79 -0.42 -9.49
CA ASP A 241 21.57 0.37 -8.28
C ASP A 241 22.84 0.62 -7.49
N SER A 242 23.70 -0.40 -7.39
CA SER A 242 24.90 -0.40 -6.54
C SER A 242 26.10 0.29 -7.20
N ASN A 243 26.13 0.44 -8.53
CA ASN A 243 27.25 1.04 -9.25
C ASN A 243 27.13 2.58 -9.35
N PRO A 244 28.05 3.36 -8.73
CA PRO A 244 28.04 4.82 -8.80
C PRO A 244 28.67 5.39 -10.09
N LEU A 245 29.29 4.57 -10.95
CA LEU A 245 30.11 5.05 -12.07
C LEU A 245 29.34 5.32 -13.37
N THR A 246 28.05 4.97 -13.47
CA THR A 246 27.23 5.44 -14.60
C THR A 246 26.93 6.93 -14.41
N PRO A 247 27.34 7.84 -15.32
CA PRO A 247 27.00 9.26 -15.20
C PRO A 247 25.49 9.44 -15.13
N LYS A 248 25.06 10.54 -14.50
CA LYS A 248 23.64 10.95 -14.38
C LYS A 248 23.09 11.43 -15.74
N LEU A 249 23.04 10.53 -16.72
CA LEU A 249 22.27 10.71 -17.95
C LEU A 249 20.79 10.60 -17.58
N TRP A 250 20.21 11.73 -17.16
CA TRP A 250 18.79 11.90 -16.85
C TRP A 250 17.84 11.58 -18.02
N CYS A 251 18.38 11.23 -19.19
CA CYS A 251 17.67 11.01 -20.45
C CYS A 251 17.05 9.60 -20.60
N ALA A 252 17.55 8.57 -19.91
CA ALA A 252 17.08 7.19 -20.09
C ALA A 252 17.19 6.32 -18.83
N PRO A 253 16.30 5.32 -18.63
CA PRO A 253 16.45 4.30 -17.59
C PRO A 253 17.76 3.54 -17.73
N LYS A 254 18.49 3.33 -16.63
CA LYS A 254 19.83 2.69 -16.61
C LYS A 254 19.91 1.38 -17.41
N HIS A 255 18.88 0.54 -17.34
CA HIS A 255 18.85 -0.75 -18.04
C HIS A 255 18.87 -0.60 -19.58
N ARG A 256 18.36 0.51 -20.14
CA ARG A 256 18.39 0.79 -21.59
C ARG A 256 19.78 1.14 -22.12
N LEU A 257 20.76 1.35 -21.23
CA LEU A 257 22.17 1.61 -21.60
C LEU A 257 23.01 0.33 -21.69
N LEU A 258 22.42 -0.84 -21.37
CA LEU A 258 23.10 -2.12 -21.46
C LEU A 258 23.20 -2.59 -22.93
N PRO A 259 24.32 -3.21 -23.35
CA PRO A 259 24.48 -3.76 -24.69
C PRO A 259 23.75 -5.12 -24.81
N LEU A 260 22.42 -5.11 -24.70
CA LEU A 260 21.56 -6.29 -24.79
C LEU A 260 20.54 -6.14 -25.94
N PRO A 261 20.04 -7.27 -26.51
CA PRO A 261 18.92 -7.26 -27.44
C PRO A 261 17.69 -6.53 -26.87
N SER A 262 16.92 -5.86 -27.73
CA SER A 262 15.73 -5.09 -27.33
C SER A 262 14.74 -5.89 -26.49
N THR A 263 14.51 -7.17 -26.83
CA THR A 263 13.66 -8.08 -26.06
C THR A 263 14.10 -8.25 -24.60
N LEU A 264 15.41 -8.27 -24.32
CA LEU A 264 15.94 -8.30 -22.95
C LEU A 264 15.87 -6.92 -22.29
N ILE A 265 16.04 -5.84 -23.04
CA ILE A 265 15.89 -4.46 -22.53
C ILE A 265 14.45 -4.20 -22.08
N ASP A 266 13.45 -4.60 -22.89
CA ASP A 266 12.03 -4.47 -22.57
C ASP A 266 11.66 -5.39 -21.39
N TYR A 267 12.18 -6.63 -21.38
CA TYR A 267 12.06 -7.52 -20.22
C TYR A 267 12.68 -6.93 -18.94
N LEU A 268 13.80 -6.20 -18.99
CA LEU A 268 14.32 -5.47 -17.83
C LEU A 268 13.42 -4.28 -17.45
N GLY A 269 12.74 -3.67 -18.41
CA GLY A 269 11.84 -2.52 -18.25
C GLY A 269 10.48 -2.84 -17.63
N GLU A 270 9.94 -4.05 -17.82
CA GLU A 270 8.68 -4.50 -17.19
C GLU A 270 8.71 -4.47 -15.66
N TYR A 271 9.89 -4.70 -15.06
CA TYR A 271 10.07 -4.73 -13.61
C TYR A 271 11.43 -4.12 -13.25
N PRO A 272 11.52 -2.77 -13.19
CA PRO A 272 12.77 -2.02 -13.00
C PRO A 272 13.18 -1.92 -11.52
N TYR A 273 13.17 -3.05 -10.82
CA TYR A 273 13.38 -3.15 -9.38
C TYR A 273 14.34 -4.31 -9.03
N SER A 274 15.01 -4.19 -7.89
CA SER A 274 16.04 -5.11 -7.38
C SER A 274 15.60 -5.97 -6.19
N ILE A 275 14.29 -6.00 -5.89
CA ILE A 275 13.64 -6.74 -4.79
C ILE A 275 12.48 -7.62 -5.29
#